data_AF-A0A6J4IJG2-F1
#
_entry.id   AF-A0A6J4IJG2-F1
#
_cell.length_a   1.000
_cell.length_b   1.000
_cell.length_c   1.000
_cell.angle_alpha   90.00
_cell.angle_beta   90.00
_cell.angle_gamma   90.00
#
_symmetry.space_group_name_H-M   'P 1'
#
loop_
_entity.id
_entity.type
_entity.pdbx_description
1 polymer ?
#
loop_
_entity_poly.entity_id
_entity_poly.type
_entity_poly.pdbx_seq_one_letter_code
_entity_poly.pdbx_strand_id
1 'polypeptide(L)'
;MEKFNVGVIGTGYVGLVTGACMAHVGHRTTCVDKDEDRVAGLSAGRVPIYEPGLEELVTRNTREGRLSFVGSDGLPGVVRGSDVVFVAVNTPQGEDGSADLSGVAAVARGIGRALAETASGRDRPLVVVNKSTVPVGTGDYVSMLIGEGACGGVVEGVDFRVASNPEFLREGSAVHDSLFPDRIVVGAGSHGVLDRLRTLYEPIIQQTFPTGIDPRPKTAVPFVTTDLASAEMIKYAANAFLATKISFINEISTICELVGADVSSVAHGIGLDGRIGPRF
;
A
#
# COMPACT_ATOMS: atom_id res chain seq x y z
N MET A 1 -0.10 22.64 -2.79
CA MET A 1 -0.30 21.21 -2.49
C MET A 1 -0.70 21.09 -1.04
N GLU A 2 -1.85 20.48 -0.77
CA GLU A 2 -2.29 20.18 0.60
C GLU A 2 -1.32 19.15 1.21
N LYS A 3 -0.93 19.36 2.48
CA LYS A 3 -0.01 18.47 3.19
C LYS A 3 -0.81 17.63 4.18
N PHE A 4 -0.56 16.32 4.14
CA PHE A 4 -1.17 15.35 5.05
C PHE A 4 -0.16 14.90 6.10
N ASN A 5 -0.68 14.55 7.28
CA ASN A 5 0.01 13.70 8.23
C ASN A 5 -0.36 12.24 7.92
N VAL A 6 0.62 11.44 7.56
CA VAL A 6 0.45 10.05 7.13
C VAL A 6 1.06 9.10 8.15
N GLY A 7 0.25 8.21 8.71
CA GLY A 7 0.72 7.07 9.46
C GLY A 7 0.94 5.88 8.53
N VAL A 8 1.98 5.08 8.74
CA VAL A 8 2.16 3.79 8.06
C VAL A 8 2.50 2.73 9.09
N ILE A 9 1.66 1.71 9.23
CA ILE A 9 1.83 0.63 10.20
C ILE A 9 2.39 -0.59 9.48
N GLY A 10 3.56 -1.03 9.92
CA GLY A 10 4.40 -2.02 9.26
C GLY A 10 5.51 -1.33 8.46
N THR A 11 6.76 -1.73 8.73
CA THR A 11 7.97 -1.29 8.01
C THR A 11 8.65 -2.46 7.28
N GLY A 12 7.84 -3.43 6.83
CA GLY A 12 8.25 -4.34 5.77
C GLY A 12 8.38 -3.63 4.42
N TYR A 13 8.61 -4.39 3.35
CA TYR A 13 8.85 -3.85 2.01
C TYR A 13 7.79 -2.83 1.55
N VAL A 14 6.51 -3.22 1.58
CA VAL A 14 5.40 -2.34 1.15
C VAL A 14 5.27 -1.10 2.02
N GLY A 15 5.33 -1.26 3.34
CA GLY A 15 5.11 -0.19 4.30
C GLY A 15 6.25 0.84 4.31
N LEU A 16 7.50 0.37 4.32
CA LEU A 16 8.65 1.26 4.31
C LEU A 16 8.73 2.08 3.00
N VAL A 17 8.53 1.44 1.84
CA VAL A 17 8.50 2.14 0.55
C VAL A 17 7.34 3.14 0.51
N THR A 18 6.13 2.73 0.94
CA THR A 18 4.98 3.64 1.00
C THR A 18 5.29 4.86 1.85
N GLY A 19 5.85 4.67 3.05
CA GLY A 19 6.16 5.77 3.95
C GLY A 19 7.23 6.72 3.39
N ALA A 20 8.31 6.16 2.83
CA ALA A 20 9.37 6.95 2.22
C ALA A 20 8.87 7.75 0.99
N CYS A 21 8.03 7.14 0.14
CA CYS A 21 7.44 7.81 -1.02
C CYS A 21 6.46 8.91 -0.61
N MET A 22 5.61 8.68 0.42
CA MET A 22 4.70 9.71 0.94
C MET A 22 5.45 10.92 1.50
N ALA A 23 6.53 10.68 2.24
CA ALA A 23 7.41 11.75 2.72
C ALA A 23 8.11 12.49 1.56
N HIS A 24 8.56 11.74 0.55
CA HIS A 24 9.22 12.30 -0.64
C HIS A 24 8.32 13.23 -1.44
N VAL A 25 7.05 12.88 -1.60
CA VAL A 25 6.08 13.74 -2.32
C VAL A 25 5.59 14.93 -1.46
N GLY A 26 6.09 15.07 -0.24
CA GLY A 26 5.98 16.28 0.58
C GLY A 26 4.99 16.20 1.75
N HIS A 27 4.47 15.01 2.07
CA HIS A 27 3.68 14.78 3.28
C HIS A 27 4.59 14.57 4.51
N ARG A 28 4.01 14.68 5.70
CA ARG A 28 4.69 14.29 6.94
C ARG A 28 4.29 12.87 7.27
N THR A 29 5.26 11.97 7.30
CA THR A 29 5.02 10.54 7.47
C THR A 29 5.63 10.02 8.78
N THR A 30 4.85 9.25 9.54
CA THR A 30 5.36 8.48 10.67
C THR A 30 5.09 7.00 10.47
N CYS A 31 6.14 6.21 10.45
CA CYS A 31 6.09 4.76 10.34
C CYS A 31 6.09 4.12 11.73
N VAL A 32 5.25 3.10 11.93
CA VAL A 32 5.12 2.35 13.18
C VAL A 32 5.50 0.89 12.91
N ASP A 33 6.35 0.32 13.77
CA ASP A 33 6.62 -1.12 13.77
C ASP A 33 6.68 -1.68 15.19
N LYS A 34 6.49 -2.98 15.35
CA LYS A 34 6.66 -3.70 16.62
C LYS A 34 8.10 -4.17 16.85
N ASP A 35 8.88 -4.24 15.79
CA ASP A 35 10.29 -4.59 15.81
C ASP A 35 11.12 -3.35 16.21
N GLU A 36 11.41 -3.23 17.52
CA GLU A 36 12.14 -2.09 18.08
C GLU A 36 13.56 -1.95 17.50
N ASP A 37 14.23 -3.06 17.19
CA ASP A 37 15.56 -3.04 16.58
C ASP A 37 15.49 -2.45 15.16
N ARG A 38 14.46 -2.82 14.39
CA ARG A 38 14.19 -2.25 13.08
C ARG A 38 13.87 -0.77 13.16
N VAL A 39 13.04 -0.35 14.12
CA VAL A 39 12.73 1.07 14.35
C VAL A 39 13.99 1.86 14.69
N ALA A 40 14.85 1.34 15.57
CA ALA A 40 16.11 1.98 15.94
C ALA A 40 17.07 2.05 14.74
N GLY A 41 17.14 0.99 13.93
CA GLY A 41 17.90 0.95 12.67
C GLY A 41 17.45 2.01 11.68
N LEU A 42 16.16 2.03 11.37
CA LEU A 42 15.56 3.00 10.43
C LEU A 42 15.69 4.45 10.92
N SER A 43 15.52 4.69 12.22
CA SER A 43 15.73 6.02 12.82
C SER A 43 17.17 6.50 12.69
N ALA A 44 18.13 5.57 12.64
CA ALA A 44 19.55 5.85 12.38
C ALA A 44 19.91 5.82 10.88
N GLY A 45 18.93 5.76 9.98
CA GLY A 45 19.12 5.73 8.52
C GLY A 45 19.54 4.37 7.96
N ARG A 46 19.56 3.30 8.76
CA ARG A 46 19.89 1.94 8.29
C ARG A 46 18.65 1.25 7.74
N VAL A 47 18.58 1.14 6.41
CA VAL A 47 17.48 0.45 5.74
C VAL A 47 17.73 -1.06 5.69
N PRO A 48 16.84 -1.91 6.25
CA PRO A 48 17.07 -3.35 6.39
C PRO A 48 16.78 -4.17 5.12
N ILE A 49 16.36 -3.51 4.04
CA ILE A 49 15.98 -4.14 2.77
C ILE A 49 16.72 -3.48 1.62
N TYR A 50 17.12 -4.28 0.63
CA TYR A 50 17.68 -3.74 -0.60
C TYR A 50 16.55 -3.36 -1.56
N GLU A 51 16.42 -2.06 -1.83
CA GLU A 51 15.50 -1.52 -2.82
C GLU A 51 16.14 -0.27 -3.45
N PRO A 52 16.36 -0.23 -4.78
CA PRO A 52 17.03 0.90 -5.43
C PRO A 52 16.39 2.26 -5.10
N GLY A 53 17.20 3.17 -4.56
CA GLY A 53 16.79 4.54 -4.20
C GLY A 53 16.09 4.67 -2.83
N LEU A 54 15.73 3.58 -2.16
CA LEU A 54 15.00 3.65 -0.88
C LEU A 54 15.84 4.25 0.25
N GLU A 55 17.11 3.86 0.38
CA GLU A 55 18.01 4.37 1.42
C GLU A 55 18.23 5.88 1.32
N GLU A 56 18.35 6.41 0.10
CA GLU A 56 18.44 7.85 -0.15
C GLU A 56 17.15 8.55 0.27
N LEU A 57 15.98 8.02 -0.10
CA LEU A 57 14.69 8.58 0.27
C LEU A 57 14.50 8.62 1.80
N VAL A 58 14.83 7.52 2.48
CA VAL A 58 14.72 7.44 3.95
C VAL A 58 15.65 8.45 4.60
N THR A 59 16.94 8.43 4.25
CA THR A 59 17.96 9.32 4.83
C THR A 59 17.61 10.78 4.64
N ARG A 60 17.24 11.18 3.41
CA ARG A 60 16.87 12.57 3.10
C ARG A 60 15.63 13.00 3.88
N ASN A 61 14.56 12.23 3.83
CA ASN A 61 13.30 12.63 4.46
C ASN A 61 13.34 12.59 5.98
N THR A 62 14.17 11.72 6.59
CA THR A 62 14.43 11.76 8.03
C THR A 62 15.23 13.00 8.42
N ARG A 63 16.29 13.34 7.67
CA ARG A 63 17.05 14.58 7.88
C ARG A 63 16.19 15.83 7.74
N GLU A 64 15.24 15.84 6.81
CA GLU A 64 14.32 16.95 6.58
C GLU A 64 13.10 16.95 7.52
N GLY A 65 13.03 16.01 8.47
CA GLY A 65 11.94 15.93 9.46
C GLY A 65 10.58 15.55 8.88
N ARG A 66 10.53 15.03 7.65
CA ARG A 66 9.31 14.55 6.98
C ARG A 66 9.05 13.07 7.18
N LEU A 67 10.04 12.28 7.57
CA LEU A 67 9.90 10.85 7.86
C LEU A 67 10.44 10.52 9.25
N SER A 68 9.62 9.91 10.09
CA SER A 68 10.00 9.42 11.42
C SER A 68 9.53 7.98 11.64
N PHE A 69 10.22 7.27 12.52
CA PHE A 69 9.90 5.90 12.91
C PHE A 69 9.64 5.84 14.41
N VAL A 70 8.64 5.07 14.82
CA VAL A 70 8.29 4.86 16.23
C VAL A 70 7.96 3.39 16.48
N GLY A 71 8.23 2.94 17.70
CA GLY A 71 7.81 1.62 18.19
C GLY A 71 6.30 1.53 18.39
N SER A 72 5.84 0.38 18.89
CA SER A 72 4.40 0.11 19.07
C SER A 72 3.72 1.08 20.04
N ASP A 73 4.45 1.55 21.05
CA ASP A 73 3.96 2.54 22.02
C ASP A 73 3.67 3.91 21.38
N GLY A 74 4.21 4.17 20.19
CA GLY A 74 3.94 5.39 19.42
C GLY A 74 2.62 5.35 18.64
N LEU A 75 1.97 4.18 18.52
CA LEU A 75 0.74 4.01 17.74
C LEU A 75 -0.37 5.00 18.13
N PRO A 76 -0.67 5.24 19.43
CA PRO A 76 -1.70 6.21 19.82
C PRO A 76 -1.39 7.63 19.34
N GLY A 77 -0.13 8.04 19.38
CA GLY A 77 0.32 9.34 18.87
C GLY A 77 0.12 9.47 17.35
N VAL A 78 0.48 8.42 16.61
CA VAL A 78 0.30 8.37 15.15
C VAL A 78 -1.18 8.39 14.77
N VAL A 79 -2.01 7.58 15.43
CA VAL A 79 -3.45 7.55 15.20
C VAL A 79 -4.09 8.90 15.51
N ARG A 80 -3.66 9.58 16.58
CA ARG A 80 -4.17 10.92 16.94
C ARG A 80 -3.78 11.99 15.91
N GLY A 81 -2.53 11.99 15.46
CA GLY A 81 -1.97 13.05 14.62
C GLY A 81 -2.17 12.89 13.12
N SER A 82 -2.59 11.71 12.64
CA SER A 82 -2.65 11.40 11.21
C SER A 82 -3.99 11.75 10.56
N ASP A 83 -3.95 12.23 9.33
CA ASP A 83 -5.11 12.34 8.45
C ASP A 83 -5.49 10.98 7.86
N VAL A 84 -4.45 10.20 7.50
CA VAL A 84 -4.54 8.91 6.83
C VAL A 84 -3.56 7.95 7.49
N VAL A 85 -3.98 6.72 7.77
CA VAL A 85 -3.13 5.64 8.29
C VAL A 85 -3.17 4.47 7.33
N PHE A 86 -2.03 4.10 6.75
CA PHE A 86 -1.89 2.90 5.95
C PHE A 86 -1.58 1.68 6.82
N VAL A 87 -2.34 0.60 6.65
CA VAL A 87 -2.05 -0.71 7.23
C VAL A 87 -1.34 -1.56 6.18
N ALA A 88 -0.02 -1.71 6.35
CA ALA A 88 0.89 -2.36 5.40
C ALA A 88 1.69 -3.48 6.09
N VAL A 89 1.02 -4.26 6.93
CA VAL A 89 1.59 -5.43 7.59
C VAL A 89 1.51 -6.66 6.67
N ASN A 90 2.39 -7.62 6.89
CA ASN A 90 2.38 -8.85 6.09
C ASN A 90 1.14 -9.69 6.41
N THR A 91 0.63 -10.35 5.38
CA THR A 91 -0.47 -11.32 5.42
C THR A 91 0.03 -12.64 4.83
N PRO A 92 0.91 -13.36 5.55
CA PRO A 92 1.49 -14.60 5.05
C PRO A 92 0.42 -15.66 4.83
N GLN A 93 0.77 -16.72 4.12
CA GLN A 93 -0.10 -17.88 3.96
C GLN A 93 -0.17 -18.65 5.28
N GLY A 94 -1.39 -18.97 5.74
CA GLY A 94 -1.66 -19.84 6.87
C GLY A 94 -1.52 -21.33 6.53
N GLU A 95 -1.68 -22.20 7.53
CA GLU A 95 -1.49 -23.64 7.38
C GLU A 95 -2.46 -24.30 6.38
N ASP A 96 -3.67 -23.75 6.26
CA ASP A 96 -4.72 -24.21 5.33
C ASP A 96 -4.64 -23.55 3.94
N GLY A 97 -3.63 -22.71 3.72
CA GLY A 97 -3.44 -21.96 2.49
C GLY A 97 -4.19 -20.63 2.40
N SER A 98 -5.00 -20.29 3.40
CA SER A 98 -5.68 -18.99 3.50
C SER A 98 -4.71 -17.86 3.87
N ALA A 99 -5.12 -16.59 3.73
CA ALA A 99 -4.31 -15.47 4.19
C ALA A 99 -4.43 -15.30 5.71
N ASP A 100 -3.30 -15.25 6.43
CA ASP A 100 -3.27 -14.94 7.86
C ASP A 100 -3.50 -13.43 8.07
N LEU A 101 -4.65 -13.10 8.65
CA LEU A 101 -5.05 -11.73 8.97
C LEU A 101 -4.77 -11.33 10.41
N SER A 102 -4.08 -12.16 11.21
CA SER A 102 -3.80 -11.89 12.62
C SER A 102 -3.10 -10.55 12.85
N GLY A 103 -2.11 -10.22 12.00
CA GLY A 103 -1.39 -8.95 12.03
C GLY A 103 -2.31 -7.75 11.72
N VAL A 104 -3.12 -7.86 10.67
CA VAL A 104 -4.10 -6.83 10.29
C VAL A 104 -5.11 -6.63 11.42
N ALA A 105 -5.58 -7.72 12.03
CA ALA A 105 -6.56 -7.68 13.10
C ALA A 105 -6.02 -7.03 14.38
N ALA A 106 -4.77 -7.34 14.75
CA ALA A 106 -4.11 -6.73 15.90
C ALA A 106 -3.95 -5.21 15.70
N VAL A 107 -3.53 -4.79 14.49
CA VAL A 107 -3.41 -3.37 14.13
C VAL A 107 -4.76 -2.68 14.17
N ALA A 108 -5.80 -3.26 13.58
CA ALA A 108 -7.16 -2.69 13.56
C ALA A 108 -7.69 -2.44 14.98
N ARG A 109 -7.57 -3.42 15.89
CA ARG A 109 -7.95 -3.24 17.30
C ARG A 109 -7.10 -2.19 18.02
N GLY A 110 -5.80 -2.12 17.70
CA GLY A 110 -4.89 -1.10 18.24
C GLY A 110 -5.29 0.31 17.83
N ILE A 111 -5.67 0.51 16.56
CA ILE A 111 -6.23 1.77 16.06
C ILE A 111 -7.52 2.11 16.81
N GLY A 112 -8.41 1.14 17.00
CA GLY A 112 -9.64 1.32 17.77
C GLY A 112 -9.38 1.84 19.20
N ARG A 113 -8.50 1.17 19.95
CA ARG A 113 -8.11 1.59 21.31
C ARG A 113 -7.53 3.00 21.33
N ALA A 114 -6.62 3.29 20.41
CA ALA A 114 -6.02 4.60 20.27
C ALA A 114 -7.05 5.69 19.94
N LEU A 115 -8.05 5.38 19.12
CA LEU A 115 -9.11 6.31 18.80
C LEU A 115 -10.02 6.59 20.02
N ALA A 116 -10.33 5.57 20.83
CA ALA A 116 -11.15 5.73 22.03
C ALA A 116 -10.52 6.66 23.08
N GLU A 117 -9.20 6.61 23.24
CA GLU A 117 -8.44 7.56 24.07
C GLU A 117 -8.49 9.01 23.56
N THR A 118 -8.96 9.22 22.32
CA THR A 118 -8.91 10.51 21.60
C THR A 118 -10.26 11.01 21.12
N ALA A 119 -11.36 10.37 21.53
CA ALA A 119 -12.74 10.61 21.05
C ALA A 119 -13.28 12.04 21.25
N SER A 120 -12.47 12.98 21.76
CA SER A 120 -12.77 14.40 21.89
C SER A 120 -11.82 15.22 21.02
N GLY A 121 -12.25 15.65 19.82
CA GLY A 121 -11.62 16.78 19.12
C GLY A 121 -10.98 16.54 17.75
N ARG A 122 -11.43 15.54 16.96
CA ARG A 122 -11.10 15.48 15.52
C ARG A 122 -12.09 16.30 14.70
N ASP A 123 -11.58 17.22 13.88
CA ASP A 123 -12.40 17.97 12.91
C ASP A 123 -12.86 17.10 11.73
N ARG A 124 -12.13 16.01 11.45
CA ARG A 124 -12.38 15.10 10.32
C ARG A 124 -12.06 13.65 10.71
N PRO A 125 -12.75 12.66 10.08
CA PRO A 125 -12.49 11.26 10.35
C PRO A 125 -11.06 10.87 10.03
N LEU A 126 -10.49 9.94 10.80
CA LEU A 126 -9.29 9.23 10.38
C LEU A 126 -9.62 8.34 9.19
N VAL A 127 -8.83 8.39 8.11
CA VAL A 127 -8.95 7.41 7.02
C VAL A 127 -7.95 6.27 7.26
N VAL A 128 -8.45 5.07 7.53
CA VAL A 128 -7.65 3.85 7.65
C VAL A 128 -7.64 3.15 6.30
N VAL A 129 -6.45 2.96 5.73
CA VAL A 129 -6.25 2.44 4.39
C VAL A 129 -5.59 1.06 4.45
N ASN A 130 -6.33 0.03 4.07
CA ASN A 130 -5.79 -1.31 3.89
C ASN A 130 -4.93 -1.34 2.63
N LYS A 131 -3.61 -1.45 2.82
CA LYS A 131 -2.63 -1.61 1.73
C LYS A 131 -2.06 -3.02 1.65
N SER A 132 -2.18 -3.76 2.76
CA SER A 132 -1.88 -5.19 2.83
C SER A 132 -2.73 -5.96 1.82
N THR A 133 -2.18 -7.02 1.21
CA THR A 133 -2.96 -7.86 0.28
C THR A 133 -3.91 -8.74 1.08
N VAL A 134 -5.19 -8.38 1.08
CA VAL A 134 -6.21 -8.99 1.95
C VAL A 134 -7.38 -9.54 1.14
N PRO A 135 -7.97 -10.69 1.52
CA PRO A 135 -9.13 -11.25 0.85
C PRO A 135 -10.32 -10.27 0.81
N VAL A 136 -11.22 -10.49 -0.15
CA VAL A 136 -12.44 -9.68 -0.28
C VAL A 136 -13.28 -9.75 0.99
N GLY A 137 -13.75 -8.58 1.46
CA GLY A 137 -14.50 -8.40 2.70
C GLY A 137 -13.64 -7.97 3.89
N THR A 138 -12.32 -7.87 3.72
CA THR A 138 -11.42 -7.48 4.82
C THR A 138 -11.59 -6.01 5.22
N GLY A 139 -12.01 -5.12 4.31
CA GLY A 139 -12.38 -3.74 4.64
C GLY A 139 -13.49 -3.64 5.70
N ASP A 140 -14.53 -4.46 5.56
CA ASP A 140 -15.62 -4.54 6.53
C ASP A 140 -15.15 -5.19 7.84
N TYR A 141 -14.35 -6.25 7.74
CA TYR A 141 -13.73 -6.90 8.89
C TYR A 141 -12.86 -5.93 9.71
N VAL A 142 -12.00 -5.14 9.05
CA VAL A 142 -11.19 -4.10 9.72
C VAL A 142 -12.06 -3.05 10.37
N SER A 143 -13.16 -2.63 9.73
CA SER A 143 -14.11 -1.69 10.33
C SER A 143 -14.72 -2.24 11.62
N MET A 144 -15.15 -3.50 11.62
CA MET A 144 -15.64 -4.20 12.80
C MET A 144 -14.60 -4.25 13.92
N LEU A 145 -13.35 -4.63 13.59
CA LEU A 145 -12.27 -4.76 14.57
C LEU A 145 -11.82 -3.42 15.18
N ILE A 146 -11.85 -2.34 14.41
CA ILE A 146 -11.63 -0.98 14.95
C ILE A 146 -12.75 -0.66 15.95
N GLY A 147 -14.01 -0.97 15.62
CA GLY A 147 -15.13 -0.81 16.54
C GLY A 147 -15.02 -1.63 17.83
N GLU A 148 -14.56 -2.90 17.72
CA GLU A 148 -14.25 -3.75 18.88
C GLU A 148 -13.19 -3.10 19.78
N GLY A 149 -12.09 -2.64 19.18
CA GLY A 149 -10.98 -2.02 19.91
C GLY A 149 -11.36 -0.70 20.57
N ALA A 150 -12.25 0.07 19.97
CA ALA A 150 -12.67 1.37 20.47
C ALA A 150 -13.60 1.28 21.70
N CYS A 151 -14.60 0.41 21.65
CA CYS A 151 -15.72 0.52 22.58
C CYS A 151 -16.21 -0.82 23.15
N GLY A 152 -15.45 -1.91 22.98
CA GLY A 152 -15.95 -3.25 23.29
C GLY A 152 -17.24 -3.61 22.54
N GLY A 153 -17.59 -2.88 21.46
CA GLY A 153 -18.77 -3.12 20.62
C GLY A 153 -19.70 -1.93 20.31
N VAL A 154 -19.54 -0.72 20.89
CA VAL A 154 -20.47 0.41 20.61
C VAL A 154 -19.78 1.62 19.98
N VAL A 155 -19.94 1.83 18.68
CA VAL A 155 -19.24 2.84 17.83
C VAL A 155 -19.70 4.30 18.07
N GLU A 156 -20.34 4.63 19.19
CA GLU A 156 -20.70 6.01 19.47
C GLU A 156 -19.48 6.81 19.92
N GLY A 157 -18.99 7.71 19.07
CA GLY A 157 -17.95 8.69 19.39
C GLY A 157 -16.61 8.53 18.65
N VAL A 158 -16.44 7.51 17.80
CA VAL A 158 -15.19 7.30 17.05
C VAL A 158 -15.37 7.58 15.56
N ASP A 159 -14.75 8.66 15.09
CA ASP A 159 -14.85 9.13 13.70
C ASP A 159 -13.70 8.58 12.83
N PHE A 160 -13.96 7.47 12.14
CA PHE A 160 -13.03 6.87 11.17
C PHE A 160 -13.76 6.35 9.92
N ARG A 161 -13.01 6.15 8.85
CA ARG A 161 -13.46 5.52 7.61
C ARG A 161 -12.41 4.53 7.12
N VAL A 162 -12.85 3.42 6.54
CA VAL A 162 -11.94 2.43 5.92
C VAL A 162 -11.94 2.58 4.40
N ALA A 163 -10.76 2.43 3.82
CA ALA A 163 -10.53 2.34 2.38
C ALA A 163 -9.60 1.16 2.06
N SER A 164 -9.70 0.63 0.85
CA SER A 164 -8.77 -0.33 0.28
C SER A 164 -7.90 0.39 -0.75
N ASN A 165 -6.59 0.27 -0.65
CA ASN A 165 -5.64 0.80 -1.64
C ASN A 165 -4.56 -0.26 -1.86
N PRO A 166 -4.83 -1.27 -2.68
CA PRO A 166 -3.89 -2.35 -2.91
C PRO A 166 -2.60 -1.81 -3.54
N GLU A 167 -1.50 -2.48 -3.24
CA GLU A 167 -0.19 -2.23 -3.83
C GLU A 167 0.02 -3.07 -5.10
N PHE A 168 0.85 -2.61 -6.04
CA PHE A 168 1.21 -3.35 -7.26
C PHE A 168 2.71 -3.26 -7.52
N LEU A 169 3.48 -3.38 -6.44
CA LEU A 169 4.91 -3.18 -6.43
C LEU A 169 5.62 -4.46 -6.84
N ARG A 170 6.73 -4.32 -7.57
CA ARG A 170 7.64 -5.44 -7.83
C ARG A 170 8.87 -5.31 -6.94
N GLU A 171 9.35 -6.43 -6.44
CA GLU A 171 10.63 -6.47 -5.72
C GLU A 171 11.78 -5.96 -6.60
N GLY A 172 12.61 -5.07 -6.07
CA GLY A 172 13.72 -4.43 -6.80
C GLY A 172 13.32 -3.21 -7.64
N SER A 173 12.05 -2.81 -7.64
CA SER A 173 11.58 -1.58 -8.32
C SER A 173 10.38 -0.91 -7.66
N ALA A 174 10.09 -1.20 -6.39
CA ALA A 174 8.96 -0.62 -5.68
C ALA A 174 9.02 0.90 -5.51
N VAL A 175 10.21 1.50 -5.38
CA VAL A 175 10.30 2.97 -5.31
C VAL A 175 9.85 3.56 -6.64
N HIS A 176 10.32 3.01 -7.76
CA HIS A 176 9.88 3.40 -9.09
C HIS A 176 8.37 3.15 -9.27
N ASP A 177 7.88 1.96 -8.93
CA ASP A 177 6.48 1.58 -9.12
C ASP A 177 5.52 2.39 -8.21
N SER A 178 6.01 2.92 -7.08
CA SER A 178 5.24 3.81 -6.21
C SER A 178 5.16 5.25 -6.74
N LEU A 179 6.23 5.75 -7.36
CA LEU A 179 6.32 7.13 -7.87
C LEU A 179 5.83 7.28 -9.31
N PHE A 180 5.95 6.21 -10.12
CA PHE A 180 5.53 6.14 -11.52
C PHE A 180 4.59 4.94 -11.78
N PRO A 181 3.52 4.73 -10.99
CA PRO A 181 2.65 3.57 -11.16
C PRO A 181 1.93 3.60 -12.51
N ASP A 182 1.56 2.42 -12.99
CA ASP A 182 0.67 2.30 -14.15
C ASP A 182 -0.76 2.80 -13.82
N ARG A 183 -1.18 2.69 -12.55
CA ARG A 183 -2.45 3.19 -12.00
C ARG A 183 -2.41 3.16 -10.47
N ILE A 184 -3.26 3.97 -9.86
CA ILE A 184 -3.58 3.90 -8.42
C ILE A 184 -5.02 3.43 -8.29
N VAL A 185 -5.27 2.42 -7.46
CA VAL A 185 -6.63 1.89 -7.21
C VAL A 185 -7.03 2.23 -5.79
N VAL A 186 -8.21 2.82 -5.61
CA VAL A 186 -8.78 3.12 -4.29
C VAL A 186 -10.23 2.67 -4.24
N GLY A 187 -10.55 1.82 -3.27
CA GLY A 187 -11.89 1.38 -2.92
C GLY A 187 -12.36 2.04 -1.62
N ALA A 188 -13.55 2.64 -1.58
CA ALA A 188 -14.13 3.13 -0.32
C ALA A 188 -15.66 3.29 -0.43
N GLY A 189 -16.36 3.18 0.70
CA GLY A 189 -17.82 3.38 0.76
C GLY A 189 -18.28 4.85 0.75
N SER A 190 -17.37 5.83 0.67
CA SER A 190 -17.70 7.25 0.74
C SER A 190 -16.91 8.07 -0.28
N HIS A 191 -17.62 8.86 -1.09
CA HIS A 191 -17.03 9.79 -2.05
C HIS A 191 -16.04 10.77 -1.38
N GLY A 192 -16.35 11.28 -0.19
CA GLY A 192 -15.44 12.17 0.54
C GLY A 192 -14.10 11.50 0.93
N VAL A 193 -14.08 10.18 1.13
CA VAL A 193 -12.84 9.42 1.35
C VAL A 193 -12.06 9.25 0.05
N LEU A 194 -12.75 8.96 -1.05
CA LEU A 194 -12.14 8.86 -2.38
C LEU A 194 -11.48 10.17 -2.80
N ASP A 195 -12.16 11.31 -2.62
CA ASP A 195 -11.64 12.64 -2.93
C ASP A 195 -10.43 12.99 -2.06
N ARG A 196 -10.49 12.68 -0.75
CA ARG A 196 -9.37 12.93 0.15
C ARG A 196 -8.13 12.12 -0.22
N LEU A 197 -8.30 10.85 -0.57
CA LEU A 197 -7.21 10.00 -1.04
C LEU A 197 -6.70 10.43 -2.42
N ARG A 198 -7.57 10.96 -3.29
CA ARG A 198 -7.14 11.59 -4.54
C ARG A 198 -6.22 12.78 -4.27
N THR A 199 -6.60 13.68 -3.35
CA THR A 199 -5.77 14.84 -2.98
C THR A 199 -4.44 14.42 -2.36
N LEU A 200 -4.43 13.37 -1.53
CA LEU A 200 -3.21 12.76 -1.00
C LEU A 200 -2.29 12.29 -2.15
N TYR A 201 -2.85 11.61 -3.14
CA TYR A 201 -2.09 11.07 -4.27
C TYR A 201 -1.81 12.07 -5.39
N GLU A 202 -2.39 13.28 -5.35
CA GLU A 202 -2.29 14.29 -6.41
C GLU A 202 -0.86 14.54 -6.92
N PRO A 203 0.18 14.60 -6.07
CA PRO A 203 1.55 14.80 -6.56
C PRO A 203 2.04 13.67 -7.47
N ILE A 204 1.63 12.44 -7.17
CA ILE A 204 1.93 11.24 -7.97
C ILE A 204 1.02 11.21 -9.20
N ILE A 205 -0.26 11.54 -9.06
CA ILE A 205 -1.22 11.57 -10.18
C ILE A 205 -0.75 12.53 -11.27
N GLN A 206 -0.42 13.77 -10.88
CA GLN A 206 0.01 14.82 -11.80
C GLN A 206 1.51 14.82 -12.09
N GLN A 207 2.24 13.88 -11.47
CA GLN A 207 3.69 13.76 -11.66
C GLN A 207 4.39 15.10 -11.38
N THR A 208 4.14 15.70 -10.21
CA THR A 208 4.65 17.03 -9.81
C THR A 208 5.70 17.01 -8.69
N PHE A 209 6.05 15.83 -8.18
CA PHE A 209 7.08 15.66 -7.14
C PHE A 209 8.51 15.80 -7.71
N PRO A 210 9.53 16.17 -6.91
CA PRO A 210 10.92 16.25 -7.38
C PRO A 210 11.47 14.90 -7.85
N THR A 211 12.07 14.86 -9.03
CA THR A 211 12.70 13.65 -9.60
C THR A 211 13.86 14.04 -10.53
N GLY A 212 14.89 13.21 -10.57
CA GLY A 212 15.98 13.32 -11.56
C GLY A 212 15.68 12.63 -12.90
N ILE A 213 14.52 11.97 -13.02
CA ILE A 213 14.11 11.27 -14.24
C ILE A 213 13.38 12.27 -15.17
N ASP A 214 14.04 12.64 -16.27
CA ASP A 214 13.51 13.54 -17.30
C ASP A 214 13.85 13.00 -18.72
N PRO A 215 12.87 12.82 -19.63
CA PRO A 215 11.43 13.01 -19.43
C PRO A 215 10.84 12.01 -18.42
N ARG A 216 9.80 12.44 -17.70
CA ARG A 216 9.09 11.54 -16.80
C ARG A 216 8.45 10.39 -17.60
N PRO A 217 8.41 9.16 -17.05
CA PRO A 217 7.78 8.02 -17.72
C PRO A 217 6.28 8.18 -17.97
N LYS A 218 5.60 9.05 -17.21
CA LYS A 218 4.16 9.30 -17.27
C LYS A 218 3.90 10.81 -17.19
N THR A 219 2.86 11.26 -17.89
CA THR A 219 2.33 12.62 -17.77
C THR A 219 1.24 12.71 -16.71
N ALA A 220 0.37 11.70 -16.66
CA ALA A 220 -0.66 11.56 -15.65
C ALA A 220 -0.86 10.08 -15.31
N VAL A 221 -1.05 9.77 -14.03
CA VAL A 221 -1.34 8.41 -13.57
C VAL A 221 -2.86 8.24 -13.41
N PRO A 222 -3.47 7.21 -14.04
CA PRO A 222 -4.87 6.89 -13.82
C PRO A 222 -5.17 6.63 -12.34
N PHE A 223 -6.15 7.35 -11.80
CA PHE A 223 -6.66 7.15 -10.44
C PHE A 223 -8.04 6.49 -10.51
N VAL A 224 -8.08 5.18 -10.25
CA VAL A 224 -9.25 4.33 -10.36
C VAL A 224 -9.96 4.25 -9.01
N THR A 225 -11.20 4.72 -8.95
CA THR A 225 -12.03 4.67 -7.75
C THR A 225 -13.12 3.61 -7.88
N THR A 226 -13.37 2.86 -6.81
CA THR A 226 -14.40 1.80 -6.77
C THR A 226 -14.88 1.56 -5.33
N ASP A 227 -15.67 0.52 -5.10
CA ASP A 227 -16.04 0.06 -3.76
C ASP A 227 -14.93 -0.79 -3.11
N LEU A 228 -15.09 -1.11 -1.82
CA LEU A 228 -14.06 -1.86 -1.06
C LEU A 228 -13.79 -3.24 -1.67
N ALA A 229 -14.85 -4.03 -1.92
CA ALA A 229 -14.74 -5.40 -2.39
C ALA A 229 -14.12 -5.47 -3.79
N SER A 230 -14.50 -4.54 -4.68
CA SER A 230 -13.92 -4.43 -6.01
C SER A 230 -12.42 -4.09 -5.96
N ALA A 231 -12.00 -3.15 -5.11
CA ALA A 231 -10.57 -2.82 -4.97
C ALA A 231 -9.74 -4.00 -4.45
N GLU A 232 -10.25 -4.73 -3.46
CA GLU A 232 -9.63 -5.96 -2.94
C GLU A 232 -9.52 -7.03 -4.04
N MET A 233 -10.61 -7.25 -4.80
CA MET A 233 -10.63 -8.23 -5.89
C MET A 233 -9.67 -7.86 -7.03
N ILE A 234 -9.53 -6.57 -7.37
CA ILE A 234 -8.59 -6.13 -8.43
C ILE A 234 -7.17 -6.59 -8.14
N LYS A 235 -6.74 -6.61 -6.87
CA LYS A 235 -5.40 -7.10 -6.50
C LYS A 235 -5.24 -8.59 -6.79
N TYR A 236 -6.18 -9.41 -6.33
CA TYR A 236 -6.16 -10.85 -6.56
C TYR A 236 -6.26 -11.18 -8.05
N ALA A 237 -7.21 -10.56 -8.75
CA ALA A 237 -7.40 -10.76 -10.19
C ALA A 237 -6.14 -10.40 -10.99
N ALA A 238 -5.46 -9.29 -10.66
CA ALA A 238 -4.23 -8.89 -11.34
C ALA A 238 -3.10 -9.92 -11.12
N ASN A 239 -2.84 -10.31 -9.88
CA ASN A 239 -1.78 -11.27 -9.58
C ASN A 239 -2.09 -12.66 -10.16
N ALA A 240 -3.34 -13.12 -10.03
CA ALA A 240 -3.77 -14.40 -10.60
C ALA A 240 -3.65 -14.40 -12.14
N PHE A 241 -4.02 -13.31 -12.80
CA PHE A 241 -3.91 -13.22 -14.25
C PHE A 241 -2.45 -13.23 -14.73
N LEU A 242 -1.53 -12.54 -14.02
CA LEU A 242 -0.10 -12.60 -14.31
C LEU A 242 0.43 -14.04 -14.16
N ALA A 243 0.07 -14.73 -13.08
CA ALA A 243 0.43 -16.14 -12.88
C ALA A 243 -0.13 -17.02 -14.00
N THR A 244 -1.38 -16.81 -14.43
CA THR A 244 -1.98 -17.53 -15.55
C THR A 244 -1.22 -17.31 -16.86
N LYS A 245 -0.78 -16.08 -17.17
CA LYS A 245 0.01 -15.81 -18.39
C LYS A 245 1.33 -16.59 -18.38
N ILE A 246 2.01 -16.64 -17.23
CA ILE A 246 3.27 -17.38 -17.07
C ILE A 246 3.02 -18.89 -17.21
N SER A 247 2.03 -19.43 -16.50
CA SER A 247 1.69 -20.85 -16.58
C SER A 247 1.28 -21.25 -18.01
N PHE A 248 0.49 -20.42 -18.68
CA PHE A 248 0.08 -20.65 -20.06
C PHE A 248 1.29 -20.71 -21.00
N ILE A 249 2.22 -19.74 -20.93
CA ILE A 249 3.36 -19.74 -21.84
C ILE A 249 4.35 -20.89 -21.53
N ASN A 250 4.47 -21.31 -20.26
CA ASN A 250 5.24 -22.50 -19.88
C ASN A 250 4.64 -23.79 -20.46
N GLU A 251 3.32 -23.92 -20.49
CA GLU A 251 2.64 -25.06 -21.12
C GLU A 251 2.86 -25.07 -22.63
N ILE A 252 2.75 -23.90 -23.29
CA ILE A 252 3.09 -23.75 -24.71
C ILE A 252 4.57 -24.08 -24.97
N SER A 253 5.49 -23.70 -24.08
CA SER A 253 6.91 -24.07 -24.18
C SER A 253 7.11 -25.58 -24.24
N THR A 254 6.39 -26.32 -23.39
CA THR A 254 6.46 -27.79 -23.36
C THR A 254 5.99 -28.39 -24.68
N ILE A 255 4.94 -27.82 -25.30
CA ILE A 255 4.47 -28.24 -26.62
C ILE A 255 5.51 -27.90 -27.71
N CYS A 256 6.10 -26.69 -27.64
CA CYS A 256 7.13 -26.24 -28.58
C CYS A 256 8.32 -27.20 -28.63
N GLU A 257 8.78 -27.72 -27.48
CA GLU A 257 9.86 -28.71 -27.41
C GLU A 257 9.53 -30.02 -28.16
N LEU A 258 8.28 -30.47 -28.11
CA LEU A 258 7.84 -31.71 -28.78
C LEU A 258 7.72 -31.57 -30.30
N VAL A 259 7.44 -30.36 -30.80
CA VAL A 259 7.18 -30.10 -32.22
C VAL A 259 8.33 -29.37 -32.93
N GLY A 260 9.39 -29.02 -32.21
CA GLY A 260 10.55 -28.30 -32.75
C GLY A 260 10.32 -26.81 -33.01
N ALA A 261 9.41 -26.17 -32.27
CA ALA A 261 9.16 -24.72 -32.34
C ALA A 261 9.98 -23.96 -31.28
N ASP A 262 10.23 -22.67 -31.52
CA ASP A 262 10.85 -21.75 -30.54
C ASP A 262 9.77 -20.95 -29.79
N VAL A 263 9.63 -21.20 -28.49
CA VAL A 263 8.67 -20.50 -27.63
C VAL A 263 8.90 -18.99 -27.60
N SER A 264 10.13 -18.50 -27.76
CA SER A 264 10.43 -17.05 -27.79
C SER A 264 9.78 -16.39 -29.00
N SER A 265 9.90 -17.03 -30.16
CA SER A 265 9.24 -16.60 -31.40
C SER A 265 7.71 -16.66 -31.29
N VAL A 266 7.16 -17.70 -30.65
CA VAL A 266 5.71 -17.82 -30.41
C VAL A 266 5.20 -16.73 -29.47
N ALA A 267 5.86 -16.53 -28.33
CA ALA A 267 5.52 -15.52 -27.33
C ALA A 267 5.56 -14.11 -27.95
N HIS A 268 6.59 -13.83 -28.77
CA HIS A 268 6.67 -12.57 -29.51
C HIS A 268 5.50 -12.43 -30.49
N GLY A 269 5.22 -13.47 -31.30
CA GLY A 269 4.14 -13.46 -32.28
C GLY A 269 2.75 -13.19 -31.68
N ILE A 270 2.39 -13.86 -30.58
CA ILE A 270 1.11 -13.63 -29.91
C ILE A 270 1.10 -12.31 -29.13
N GLY A 271 2.24 -11.88 -28.61
CA GLY A 271 2.38 -10.67 -27.80
C GLY A 271 2.21 -9.36 -28.59
N LEU A 272 2.36 -9.41 -29.92
CA LEU A 272 2.06 -8.29 -30.82
C LEU A 272 0.56 -8.00 -30.93
N ASP A 273 -0.31 -8.94 -30.53
CA ASP A 273 -1.75 -8.70 -30.44
C ASP A 273 -2.05 -7.77 -29.25
N GLY A 274 -2.61 -6.59 -29.53
CA GLY A 274 -2.94 -5.59 -28.51
C GLY A 274 -3.94 -6.05 -27.46
N ARG A 275 -4.67 -7.15 -27.69
CA ARG A 275 -5.59 -7.77 -26.71
C ARG A 275 -4.86 -8.63 -25.68
N ILE A 276 -3.63 -9.07 -25.98
CA ILE A 276 -2.80 -9.98 -25.15
C ILE A 276 -1.66 -9.19 -24.47
N GLY A 277 -0.99 -8.36 -25.25
CA GLY A 277 0.15 -7.56 -24.84
C GLY A 277 1.46 -8.36 -24.72
N PRO A 278 2.61 -7.67 -24.84
CA PRO A 278 3.91 -8.32 -25.06
C PRO A 278 4.62 -8.78 -23.78
N ARG A 279 4.12 -8.43 -22.59
CA ARG A 279 4.74 -8.78 -21.31
C ARG A 279 4.23 -10.14 -20.84
N PHE A 280 5.15 -11.11 -20.76
CA PHE A 280 4.98 -12.45 -20.20
C PHE A 280 6.01 -12.66 -19.09
#